data_AF-A0A8T5R311-F1
#
_entry.id   AF-A0A8T5R311-F1
#
_cell.length_a   1.000
_cell.length_b   1.000
_cell.length_c   1.000
_cell.angle_alpha   90.00
_cell.angle_beta   90.00
_cell.angle_gamma   90.00
#
_symmetry.space_group_name_H-M   'P 1'
#
loop_
_entity.id
_entity.type
_entity.pdbx_description
1 polymer ?
#
loop_
_entity_poly.entity_id
_entity_poly.type
_entity_poly.pdbx_seq_one_letter_code
_entity_poly.pdbx_strand_id
1 'polypeptide(L)'
;MVFDKKTLVIPDDTKFEEHTILTVGDVILGNHTEMEYGVITSGRFFGGESVRVNGNLKADGEVRLDMFGRVDGSVTCKGDVYLGEKCRIDGTLQLEGDLDVGDDVQIKDGFEAKGWINIRNPIPVVVYLFIYMMELLRLGRSEEVERILKELEAEGEEEILIGDVFLYVPDGSRLGLTQSDVKGNLRIGAGCRVLGNFTVKGDVFVGKETKLYGAIRATGGLKIMEGAEVQGEIQVEGPVDIGPGCHVLGDLTGDSVVMHQSAIVDGTLNAPYGIRFVTDKDKKMDEKVERFQADQLDDIVDLLR
;
A
#
# COMPACT_ATOMS: atom_id res chain seq x y z
N MET A 1 -2.29 13.53 3.84
CA MET A 1 -1.02 12.79 4.01
C MET A 1 -0.29 12.83 2.68
N VAL A 2 1.03 12.98 2.64
CA VAL A 2 1.77 12.87 1.37
C VAL A 2 1.79 11.39 0.99
N PHE A 3 1.04 11.01 -0.04
CA PHE A 3 0.99 9.65 -0.55
C PHE A 3 2.33 9.32 -1.21
N ASP A 4 3.14 8.48 -0.55
CA ASP A 4 4.38 7.98 -1.14
C ASP A 4 4.12 6.62 -1.79
N LYS A 5 4.21 6.60 -3.13
CA LYS A 5 4.04 5.41 -3.99
C LYS A 5 5.03 4.28 -3.68
N LYS A 6 6.03 4.51 -2.83
CA LYS A 6 7.02 3.49 -2.44
C LYS A 6 6.76 2.88 -1.07
N THR A 7 5.86 3.45 -0.29
CA THR A 7 5.62 3.00 1.09
C THR A 7 4.45 2.02 1.10
N LEU A 8 4.67 0.80 1.58
CA LEU A 8 3.58 -0.12 1.90
C LEU A 8 2.85 0.42 3.13
N VAL A 9 1.56 0.71 2.97
CA VAL A 9 0.72 1.26 4.04
C VAL A 9 -0.32 0.21 4.42
N ILE A 10 -0.25 -0.30 5.64
CA ILE A 10 -1.30 -1.10 6.26
C ILE A 10 -2.12 -0.14 7.15
N PRO A 11 -3.42 0.04 6.90
CA PRO A 11 -4.25 0.97 7.66
C PRO A 11 -4.54 0.41 9.06
N ASP A 12 -5.07 1.28 9.91
CA ASP A 12 -5.46 0.95 11.28
C ASP A 12 -6.49 -0.20 11.31
N ASP A 13 -6.50 -0.98 12.39
CA ASP A 13 -7.39 -2.13 12.63
C ASP A 13 -7.32 -3.26 11.58
N THR A 14 -6.28 -3.30 10.74
CA THR A 14 -6.07 -4.39 9.78
C THR A 14 -5.68 -5.68 10.47
N LYS A 15 -6.29 -6.80 10.06
CA LYS A 15 -6.03 -8.13 10.61
C LYS A 15 -5.58 -9.10 9.53
N PHE A 16 -4.43 -9.71 9.75
CA PHE A 16 -3.93 -10.82 8.96
C PHE A 16 -4.40 -12.12 9.61
N GLU A 17 -5.32 -12.79 8.94
CA GLU A 17 -5.70 -14.17 9.22
C GLU A 17 -4.83 -15.13 8.39
N GLU A 18 -4.99 -16.44 8.58
CA GLU A 18 -4.08 -17.45 8.01
C GLU A 18 -3.90 -17.33 6.48
N HIS A 19 -4.96 -16.99 5.74
CA HIS A 19 -4.92 -16.85 4.27
C HIS A 19 -5.69 -15.63 3.78
N THR A 20 -6.02 -14.68 4.66
CA THR A 20 -6.87 -13.54 4.30
C THR A 20 -6.50 -12.29 5.08
N ILE A 21 -6.43 -11.16 4.39
CA ILE A 21 -6.26 -9.84 4.98
C ILE A 21 -7.64 -9.21 5.11
N LEU A 22 -8.05 -8.93 6.34
CA LEU A 22 -9.24 -8.18 6.67
C LEU A 22 -8.84 -6.74 6.92
N THR A 23 -9.28 -5.83 6.07
CA THR A 23 -8.96 -4.41 6.15
C THR A 23 -10.22 -3.57 6.00
N VAL A 24 -10.21 -2.39 6.60
CA VAL A 24 -11.23 -1.37 6.41
C VAL A 24 -10.73 -0.38 5.36
N GLY A 25 -11.63 0.09 4.50
CA GLY A 25 -11.30 1.12 3.50
C GLY A 25 -10.80 0.56 2.17
N ASP A 26 -10.16 1.39 1.37
CA ASP A 26 -9.79 1.01 0.00
C ASP A 26 -8.53 0.13 0.00
N VAL A 27 -8.45 -0.84 -0.91
CA VAL A 27 -7.26 -1.67 -1.11
C VAL A 27 -6.68 -1.37 -2.47
N ILE A 28 -5.41 -1.03 -2.52
CA ILE A 28 -4.71 -0.61 -3.73
C ILE A 28 -3.43 -1.43 -3.86
N LEU A 29 -3.35 -2.24 -4.89
CA LEU A 29 -2.15 -2.97 -5.27
C LEU A 29 -1.51 -2.27 -6.46
N GLY A 30 -0.26 -1.85 -6.28
CA GLY A 30 0.59 -1.33 -7.33
C GLY A 30 0.89 -2.37 -8.41
N ASN A 31 1.57 -1.93 -9.46
CA ASN A 31 1.87 -2.75 -10.62
C ASN A 31 2.86 -3.88 -10.27
N HIS A 32 2.71 -5.03 -10.92
CA HIS A 32 3.58 -6.21 -10.75
C HIS A 32 3.66 -6.71 -9.30
N THR A 33 2.57 -6.55 -8.55
CA THR A 33 2.46 -6.98 -7.15
C THR A 33 1.91 -8.40 -7.08
N GLU A 34 2.50 -9.22 -6.21
CA GLU A 34 2.00 -10.56 -5.88
C GLU A 34 1.53 -10.60 -4.42
N MET A 35 0.27 -10.97 -4.21
CA MET A 35 -0.34 -11.15 -2.91
C MET A 35 -0.80 -12.61 -2.77
N GLU A 36 -0.19 -13.33 -1.84
CA GLU A 36 -0.55 -14.73 -1.56
C GLU A 36 -1.78 -14.87 -0.66
N TYR A 37 -2.28 -13.75 -0.14
CA TYR A 37 -3.47 -13.67 0.70
C TYR A 37 -4.72 -13.40 -0.13
N GLY A 38 -5.87 -13.87 0.36
CA GLY A 38 -7.15 -13.29 0.01
C GLY A 38 -7.32 -11.92 0.65
N VAL A 39 -8.26 -11.13 0.13
CA VAL A 39 -8.56 -9.79 0.64
C VAL A 39 -10.04 -9.70 0.92
N ILE A 40 -10.38 -9.24 2.12
CA ILE A 40 -11.74 -8.86 2.48
C ILE A 40 -11.70 -7.40 2.90
N THR A 41 -12.41 -6.57 2.15
CA THR A 41 -12.54 -5.15 2.44
C THR A 41 -13.98 -4.66 2.40
N SER A 42 -14.30 -3.70 3.26
CA SER A 42 -15.55 -2.93 3.19
C SER A 42 -15.51 -1.80 2.14
N GLY A 43 -14.34 -1.46 1.62
CA GLY A 43 -14.15 -0.41 0.62
C GLY A 43 -14.03 -0.97 -0.80
N ARG A 44 -13.33 -0.22 -1.65
CA ARG A 44 -13.04 -0.59 -3.03
C ARG A 44 -11.73 -1.37 -3.14
N PHE A 45 -11.58 -2.14 -4.20
CA PHE A 45 -10.33 -2.81 -4.53
C PHE A 45 -9.80 -2.32 -5.89
N PHE A 46 -8.54 -1.91 -5.91
CA PHE A 46 -7.83 -1.47 -7.11
C PHE A 46 -6.58 -2.33 -7.27
N GLY A 47 -6.52 -3.13 -8.33
CA GLY A 47 -5.33 -3.82 -8.76
C GLY A 47 -4.77 -3.15 -10.00
N GLY A 48 -3.52 -2.71 -9.94
CA GLY A 48 -2.77 -2.25 -11.11
C GLY A 48 -2.42 -3.38 -12.08
N GLU A 49 -1.49 -3.11 -12.98
CA GLU A 49 -1.08 -4.04 -14.04
C GLU A 49 -0.38 -5.27 -13.47
N SER A 50 -0.66 -6.46 -14.03
CA SER A 50 0.01 -7.72 -13.69
C SER A 50 -0.04 -8.07 -12.20
N VAL A 51 -1.11 -7.68 -11.51
CA VAL A 51 -1.35 -8.04 -10.11
C VAL A 51 -1.77 -9.50 -10.02
N ARG A 52 -1.25 -10.22 -9.01
CA ARG A 52 -1.67 -11.57 -8.68
C ARG A 52 -2.22 -11.65 -7.26
N VAL A 53 -3.40 -12.22 -7.09
CA VAL A 53 -4.04 -12.50 -5.80
C VAL A 53 -4.33 -14.00 -5.72
N ASN A 54 -3.65 -14.73 -4.82
CA ASN A 54 -3.78 -16.20 -4.74
C ASN A 54 -4.99 -16.66 -3.89
N GLY A 55 -5.70 -15.73 -3.24
CA GLY A 55 -6.87 -16.03 -2.42
C GLY A 55 -8.18 -15.50 -2.99
N ASN A 56 -9.24 -15.59 -2.18
CA ASN A 56 -10.53 -14.99 -2.52
C ASN A 56 -10.47 -13.47 -2.33
N LEU A 57 -11.11 -12.74 -3.24
CA LEU A 57 -11.26 -11.30 -3.16
C LEU A 57 -12.72 -10.96 -2.85
N LYS A 58 -12.95 -10.27 -1.74
CA LYS A 58 -14.27 -9.76 -1.36
C LYS A 58 -14.19 -8.27 -1.10
N ALA A 59 -14.99 -7.50 -1.84
CA ALA A 59 -15.13 -6.07 -1.63
C ALA A 59 -16.61 -5.70 -1.52
N ASP A 60 -16.95 -4.84 -0.58
CA ASP A 60 -18.31 -4.25 -0.52
C ASP A 60 -18.45 -3.06 -1.48
N GLY A 61 -17.35 -2.39 -1.84
CA GLY A 61 -17.31 -1.36 -2.88
C GLY A 61 -17.11 -1.95 -4.27
N GLU A 62 -16.49 -1.18 -5.16
CA GLU A 62 -16.13 -1.58 -6.52
C GLU A 62 -14.82 -2.39 -6.56
N VAL A 63 -14.67 -3.26 -7.57
CA VAL A 63 -13.42 -3.97 -7.85
C VAL A 63 -12.91 -3.59 -9.22
N ARG A 64 -11.72 -3.00 -9.30
CA ARG A 64 -11.04 -2.67 -10.54
C ARG A 64 -9.76 -3.49 -10.64
N LEU A 65 -9.66 -4.35 -11.65
CA LEU A 65 -8.44 -5.05 -12.03
C LEU A 65 -7.97 -4.49 -13.37
N ASP A 66 -6.73 -4.04 -13.44
CA ASP A 66 -6.11 -3.61 -14.69
C ASP A 66 -5.59 -4.83 -15.50
N MET A 67 -4.90 -4.55 -16.60
CA MET A 67 -4.40 -5.55 -17.55
C MET A 67 -3.61 -6.67 -16.86
N PHE A 68 -3.81 -7.90 -17.35
CA PHE A 68 -3.13 -9.11 -16.87
C PHE A 68 -3.35 -9.43 -15.39
N GLY A 69 -4.39 -8.87 -14.76
CA GLY A 69 -4.78 -9.19 -13.39
C GLY A 69 -5.14 -10.67 -13.26
N ARG A 70 -4.57 -11.35 -12.27
CA ARG A 70 -4.86 -12.75 -11.97
C ARG A 70 -5.39 -12.91 -10.56
N VAL A 71 -6.57 -13.52 -10.43
CA VAL A 71 -7.13 -13.94 -9.15
C VAL A 71 -7.32 -15.45 -9.18
N ASP A 72 -6.60 -16.18 -8.34
CA ASP A 72 -6.70 -17.64 -8.31
C ASP A 72 -7.97 -18.11 -7.59
N GLY A 73 -8.52 -17.28 -6.68
CA GLY A 73 -9.76 -17.55 -5.95
C GLY A 73 -11.02 -17.01 -6.62
N SER A 74 -12.10 -16.94 -5.86
CA SER A 74 -13.36 -16.30 -6.27
C SER A 74 -13.36 -14.81 -5.95
N VAL A 75 -14.02 -14.02 -6.79
CA VAL A 75 -14.21 -12.58 -6.62
C VAL A 75 -15.68 -12.32 -6.27
N THR A 76 -15.94 -11.71 -5.12
CA THR A 76 -17.29 -11.30 -4.69
C THR A 76 -17.32 -9.81 -4.45
N CYS A 77 -18.20 -9.12 -5.16
CA CYS A 77 -18.36 -7.66 -5.11
C CYS A 77 -19.81 -7.29 -4.84
N LYS A 78 -20.10 -6.28 -4.02
CA LYS A 78 -21.46 -5.71 -3.96
C LYS A 78 -21.65 -4.55 -4.95
N GLY A 79 -20.58 -3.81 -5.24
CA GLY A 79 -20.59 -2.75 -6.25
C GLY A 79 -20.32 -3.28 -7.65
N ASP A 80 -19.75 -2.40 -8.46
CA ASP A 80 -19.40 -2.67 -9.85
C ASP A 80 -18.04 -3.36 -9.94
N VAL A 81 -17.83 -4.11 -11.02
CA VAL A 81 -16.56 -4.78 -11.30
C VAL A 81 -16.05 -4.37 -12.67
N TYR A 82 -14.82 -3.87 -12.71
CA TYR A 82 -14.08 -3.59 -13.94
C TYR A 82 -12.92 -4.58 -14.06
N LEU A 83 -12.93 -5.36 -15.15
CA LEU A 83 -11.85 -6.27 -15.52
C LEU A 83 -11.17 -5.76 -16.78
N GLY A 84 -9.90 -5.40 -16.67
CA GLY A 84 -9.05 -5.01 -17.79
C GLY A 84 -8.73 -6.18 -18.73
N GLU A 85 -7.92 -5.92 -19.75
CA GLU A 85 -7.58 -6.92 -20.76
C GLU A 85 -6.79 -8.10 -20.18
N LYS A 86 -7.08 -9.31 -20.68
CA LYS A 86 -6.40 -10.57 -20.34
C LYS A 86 -6.40 -10.88 -18.85
N CYS A 87 -7.40 -10.39 -18.13
CA CYS A 87 -7.61 -10.78 -16.75
C CYS A 87 -8.01 -12.25 -16.67
N ARG A 88 -7.56 -12.93 -15.61
CA ARG A 88 -7.88 -14.33 -15.35
C ARG A 88 -8.39 -14.51 -13.93
N ILE A 89 -9.59 -15.04 -13.81
CA ILE A 89 -10.21 -15.45 -12.55
C ILE A 89 -10.38 -16.97 -12.60
N ASP A 90 -9.62 -17.69 -11.78
CA ASP A 90 -9.70 -19.17 -11.74
C ASP A 90 -10.90 -19.66 -10.92
N GLY A 91 -11.49 -18.83 -10.04
CA GLY A 91 -12.72 -19.12 -9.31
C GLY A 91 -13.99 -18.55 -9.96
N THR A 92 -14.99 -18.28 -9.12
CA THR A 92 -16.27 -17.67 -9.52
C THR A 92 -16.25 -16.16 -9.38
N LEU A 93 -16.93 -15.44 -10.28
CA LEU A 93 -17.15 -14.00 -10.16
C LEU A 93 -18.62 -13.72 -9.79
N GLN A 94 -18.87 -13.12 -8.64
CA GLN A 94 -20.20 -12.75 -8.19
C GLN A 94 -20.26 -11.25 -7.93
N LEU A 95 -21.22 -10.56 -8.55
CA LEU A 95 -21.44 -9.15 -8.30
C LEU A 95 -22.93 -8.75 -8.26
N GLU A 96 -23.26 -7.76 -7.43
CA GLU A 96 -24.60 -7.17 -7.40
C GLU A 96 -24.76 -5.96 -8.33
N GLY A 97 -23.67 -5.25 -8.63
CA GLY A 97 -23.64 -4.12 -9.56
C GLY A 97 -23.40 -4.50 -11.02
N ASP A 98 -22.86 -3.55 -11.78
CA ASP A 98 -22.54 -3.68 -13.20
C ASP A 98 -21.16 -4.31 -13.43
N LEU A 99 -21.02 -5.09 -14.49
CA LEU A 99 -19.79 -5.78 -14.89
C LEU A 99 -19.26 -5.19 -16.19
N ASP A 100 -18.13 -4.47 -16.13
CA ASP A 100 -17.34 -4.04 -17.28
C ASP A 100 -16.20 -5.03 -17.53
N VAL A 101 -16.15 -5.62 -18.73
CA VAL A 101 -15.14 -6.62 -19.13
C VAL A 101 -14.40 -6.16 -20.37
N GLY A 102 -13.06 -6.15 -20.30
CA GLY A 102 -12.16 -5.90 -21.42
C GLY A 102 -11.91 -7.13 -22.31
N ASP A 103 -10.84 -7.06 -23.11
CA ASP A 103 -10.51 -8.09 -24.09
C ASP A 103 -9.90 -9.35 -23.47
N ASP A 104 -10.28 -10.53 -23.98
CA ASP A 104 -9.67 -11.84 -23.63
C ASP A 104 -9.69 -12.17 -22.11
N VAL A 105 -10.73 -11.73 -21.41
CA VAL A 105 -10.92 -12.08 -19.99
C VAL A 105 -11.39 -13.53 -19.84
N GLN A 106 -10.74 -14.27 -18.94
CA GLN A 106 -11.04 -15.68 -18.67
C GLN A 106 -11.58 -15.86 -17.26
N ILE A 107 -12.80 -16.37 -17.14
CA ILE A 107 -13.41 -16.74 -15.86
C ILE A 107 -13.73 -18.24 -15.90
N LYS A 108 -13.08 -19.03 -15.04
CA LYS A 108 -13.08 -20.49 -15.16
C LYS A 108 -14.33 -21.14 -14.57
N ASP A 109 -14.74 -20.76 -13.36
CA ASP A 109 -15.87 -21.39 -12.66
C ASP A 109 -17.21 -20.66 -12.92
N GLY A 110 -17.19 -19.65 -13.80
CA GLY A 110 -18.37 -18.89 -14.23
C GLY A 110 -18.54 -17.55 -13.50
N PHE A 111 -19.51 -16.76 -13.96
CA PHE A 111 -19.83 -15.47 -13.37
C PHE A 111 -21.34 -15.27 -13.21
N GLU A 112 -21.73 -14.54 -12.18
CA GLU A 112 -23.10 -14.12 -11.88
C GLU A 112 -23.09 -12.61 -11.61
N ALA A 113 -23.76 -11.85 -12.47
CA ALA A 113 -23.93 -10.41 -12.33
C ALA A 113 -25.42 -10.08 -12.25
N LYS A 114 -25.84 -9.32 -11.23
CA LYS A 114 -27.23 -8.83 -11.11
C LYS A 114 -27.47 -7.55 -11.92
N GLY A 115 -26.44 -6.73 -12.13
CA GLY A 115 -26.49 -5.53 -12.96
C GLY A 115 -26.23 -5.80 -14.44
N TRP A 116 -25.92 -4.73 -15.17
CA TRP A 116 -25.64 -4.77 -16.60
C TRP A 116 -24.24 -5.30 -16.87
N ILE A 117 -24.10 -6.11 -17.91
CA ILE A 117 -22.81 -6.62 -18.37
C ILE A 117 -22.42 -5.87 -19.63
N ASN A 118 -21.34 -5.11 -19.56
CA ASN A 118 -20.79 -4.37 -20.67
C ASN A 118 -19.42 -4.95 -21.06
N ILE A 119 -19.41 -5.68 -22.17
CA ILE A 119 -18.18 -6.25 -22.72
C ILE A 119 -17.64 -5.22 -23.71
N ARG A 120 -16.67 -4.43 -23.24
CA ARG A 120 -15.99 -3.44 -24.05
C ARG A 120 -14.84 -4.15 -24.74
N ASN A 121 -14.97 -4.38 -26.04
CA ASN A 121 -13.82 -4.48 -26.94
C ASN A 121 -13.69 -3.13 -27.62
N PRO A 122 -13.07 -2.12 -26.98
CA PRO A 122 -12.88 -0.85 -27.65
C PRO A 122 -11.86 -1.09 -28.75
N ILE A 123 -12.25 -0.82 -30.01
CA ILE A 123 -11.28 -0.45 -31.03
C ILE A 123 -10.49 0.70 -30.41
N PRO A 124 -9.15 0.61 -30.24
CA PRO A 124 -8.43 1.61 -29.47
C PRO A 124 -8.67 2.99 -30.09
N VAL A 125 -9.38 3.85 -29.35
CA VAL A 125 -9.64 5.24 -29.77
C VAL A 125 -8.31 5.95 -30.07
N VAL A 126 -7.25 5.51 -29.40
CA VAL A 126 -5.84 5.86 -29.67
C VAL A 126 -5.45 5.69 -31.14
N VAL A 127 -5.88 4.62 -31.83
CA VAL A 127 -5.56 4.42 -33.25
C VAL A 127 -6.27 5.44 -34.13
N TYR A 128 -7.55 5.71 -33.87
CA TYR A 128 -8.29 6.76 -34.58
C TYR A 128 -7.72 8.15 -34.32
N LEU A 129 -7.38 8.43 -33.07
CA LEU A 129 -6.74 9.67 -32.66
C LEU A 129 -5.37 9.83 -33.31
N PHE A 130 -4.58 8.75 -33.39
CA PHE A 130 -3.27 8.76 -34.05
C PHE A 130 -3.38 9.05 -35.55
N ILE A 131 -4.34 8.42 -36.25
CA ILE A 131 -4.60 8.69 -37.67
C ILE A 131 -5.04 10.15 -37.87
N TYR A 132 -5.94 10.66 -37.02
CA TYR A 132 -6.42 12.04 -37.06
C TYR A 132 -5.30 13.06 -36.81
N MET A 133 -4.45 12.83 -35.80
CA MET A 133 -3.27 13.67 -35.53
C MET A 133 -2.26 13.62 -36.68
N MET A 134 -2.02 12.45 -37.28
CA MET A 134 -1.18 12.33 -38.47
C MET A 134 -1.73 13.16 -39.65
N GLU A 135 -3.04 13.21 -39.82
CA GLU A 135 -3.68 14.02 -40.86
C GLU A 135 -3.53 15.52 -40.58
N LEU A 136 -3.72 15.97 -39.33
CA LEU A 136 -3.50 17.36 -38.93
C LEU A 136 -2.04 17.80 -39.11
N LEU A 137 -1.07 16.95 -38.78
CA LEU A 137 0.36 17.22 -39.01
C LEU A 137 0.68 17.29 -40.52
N ARG A 138 0.09 16.41 -41.34
CA ARG A 138 0.24 16.48 -42.80
C ARG A 138 -0.37 17.75 -43.40
N LEU A 139 -1.40 18.30 -42.76
CA LEU A 139 -2.04 19.56 -43.14
C LEU A 139 -1.33 20.81 -42.54
N GLY A 140 -0.23 20.62 -41.79
CA GLY A 140 0.56 21.70 -41.20
C GLY A 140 -0.06 22.35 -39.96
N ARG A 141 -1.06 21.71 -39.33
CA ARG A 141 -1.81 22.24 -38.19
C ARG A 141 -1.24 21.75 -36.85
N SER A 142 0.04 22.01 -36.62
CA SER A 142 0.75 21.53 -35.43
C SER A 142 0.23 22.11 -34.11
N GLU A 143 -0.33 23.32 -34.13
CA GLU A 143 -0.92 23.97 -32.94
C GLU A 143 -2.20 23.26 -32.45
N GLU A 144 -3.00 22.69 -33.35
CA GLU A 144 -4.20 21.93 -32.99
C GLU A 144 -3.82 20.59 -32.34
N VAL A 145 -2.73 19.97 -32.80
CA VAL A 145 -2.19 18.72 -32.22
C VAL A 145 -1.63 18.95 -30.82
N GLU A 146 -0.87 20.03 -30.60
CA GLU A 146 -0.37 20.39 -29.26
C GLU A 146 -1.51 20.68 -28.26
N ARG A 147 -2.63 21.26 -28.73
CA ARG A 147 -3.79 21.50 -27.86
C ARG A 147 -4.48 20.20 -27.45
N ILE A 148 -4.70 19.29 -28.41
CA ILE A 148 -5.32 17.98 -28.15
C ILE A 148 -4.44 17.16 -27.18
N LEU A 149 -3.11 17.19 -27.36
CA LEU A 149 -2.19 16.51 -26.44
C LEU A 149 -2.26 17.09 -25.02
N LYS A 150 -2.33 18.41 -24.87
CA LYS A 150 -2.48 19.05 -23.55
C LYS A 150 -3.82 18.74 -22.88
N GLU A 151 -4.90 18.64 -23.64
CA GLU A 151 -6.22 18.27 -23.11
C GLU A 151 -6.24 16.81 -22.65
N LEU A 152 -5.61 15.89 -23.39
CA LEU A 152 -5.49 14.49 -23.01
C LEU A 152 -4.56 14.25 -21.80
N GLU A 153 -3.45 15.01 -21.71
CA GLU A 153 -2.58 14.99 -20.53
C GLU A 153 -3.32 15.53 -19.29
N ALA A 154 -4.21 16.51 -19.46
CA ALA A 154 -5.02 17.08 -18.38
C ALA A 154 -6.16 16.15 -17.92
N GLU A 155 -6.67 15.27 -18.78
CA GLU A 155 -7.66 14.24 -18.43
C GLU A 155 -7.03 12.98 -17.80
N GLY A 156 -5.70 12.86 -17.80
CA GLY A 156 -4.95 11.69 -17.28
C GLY A 156 -4.81 11.60 -15.76
N GLU A 157 -5.35 12.56 -15.01
CA GLU A 157 -5.37 12.56 -13.55
C GLU A 157 -6.80 12.74 -13.05
N GLU A 158 -7.69 11.76 -13.33
CA GLU A 158 -8.73 11.48 -12.34
C GLU A 158 -8.01 11.06 -11.06
N GLU A 159 -7.69 12.05 -10.20
CA GLU A 159 -7.36 11.79 -8.81
C GLU A 159 -8.54 11.03 -8.23
N ILE A 160 -8.50 9.70 -8.29
CA ILE A 160 -9.40 8.85 -7.52
C ILE A 160 -9.17 9.32 -6.09
N LEU A 161 -10.16 10.03 -5.53
CA LEU A 161 -10.18 10.37 -4.12
C LEU A 161 -10.28 9.04 -3.38
N ILE A 162 -9.10 8.47 -3.08
CA ILE A 162 -8.96 7.30 -2.23
C ILE A 162 -9.41 7.78 -0.85
N GLY A 163 -10.26 6.99 -0.19
CA GLY A 163 -10.71 7.33 1.16
C GLY A 163 -9.51 7.54 2.10
N ASP A 164 -9.72 8.29 3.19
CA ASP A 164 -8.65 8.59 4.16
C ASP A 164 -7.97 7.34 4.76
N VAL A 165 -8.57 6.15 4.59
CA VAL A 165 -8.08 4.86 5.06
C VAL A 165 -7.92 3.91 3.88
N PHE A 166 -6.69 3.48 3.60
CA PHE A 166 -6.38 2.54 2.53
C PHE A 166 -5.21 1.61 2.87
N LEU A 167 -5.28 0.39 2.35
CA LEU A 167 -4.16 -0.55 2.24
C LEU A 167 -3.48 -0.32 0.90
N TYR A 168 -2.23 0.13 0.91
CA TYR A 168 -1.46 0.32 -0.31
C TYR A 168 -0.25 -0.60 -0.34
N VAL A 169 -0.11 -1.34 -1.43
CA VAL A 169 1.05 -2.19 -1.70
C VAL A 169 1.81 -1.61 -2.89
N PRO A 170 3.09 -1.22 -2.73
CA PRO A 170 3.83 -0.53 -3.77
C PRO A 170 4.31 -1.48 -4.85
N ASP A 171 4.61 -0.91 -6.02
CA ASP A 171 4.98 -1.65 -7.23
C ASP A 171 6.12 -2.65 -6.99
N GLY A 172 5.96 -3.87 -7.54
CA GLY A 172 6.96 -4.94 -7.46
C GLY A 172 7.21 -5.48 -6.05
N SER A 173 6.30 -5.20 -5.10
CA SER A 173 6.32 -5.82 -3.77
C SER A 173 5.57 -7.14 -3.77
N ARG A 174 5.95 -8.02 -2.85
CA ARG A 174 5.29 -9.31 -2.66
C ARG A 174 4.85 -9.46 -1.22
N LEU A 175 3.58 -9.74 -1.00
CA LEU A 175 3.04 -10.10 0.30
C LEU A 175 2.78 -11.60 0.34
N GLY A 176 3.75 -12.34 0.88
CA GLY A 176 3.68 -13.79 1.02
C GLY A 176 3.27 -14.26 2.40
N LEU A 177 2.80 -15.51 2.49
CA LEU A 177 2.40 -16.15 3.75
C LEU A 177 3.59 -16.38 4.69
N THR A 178 4.74 -16.70 4.10
CA THR A 178 5.98 -16.99 4.84
C THR A 178 6.93 -15.81 4.84
N GLN A 179 7.03 -15.09 3.72
CA GLN A 179 7.93 -13.96 3.56
C GLN A 179 7.30 -12.92 2.65
N SER A 180 7.36 -11.67 3.09
CA SER A 180 6.95 -10.50 2.35
C SER A 180 8.18 -9.67 2.00
N ASP A 181 8.30 -9.23 0.74
CA ASP A 181 9.37 -8.37 0.22
C ASP A 181 8.78 -7.02 -0.17
N VAL A 182 9.21 -5.97 0.52
CA VAL A 182 8.77 -4.60 0.31
C VAL A 182 9.95 -3.78 -0.20
N LYS A 183 9.82 -3.25 -1.42
CA LYS A 183 10.92 -2.53 -2.09
C LYS A 183 11.19 -1.13 -1.54
N GLY A 184 10.22 -0.52 -0.86
CA GLY A 184 10.39 0.76 -0.19
C GLY A 184 10.19 0.65 1.31
N ASN A 185 9.39 1.55 1.87
CA ASN A 185 9.14 1.61 3.31
C ASN A 185 7.94 0.75 3.70
N LEU A 186 7.83 0.41 4.98
CA LEU A 186 6.67 -0.27 5.55
C LEU A 186 6.08 0.59 6.65
N ARG A 187 4.79 0.89 6.57
CA ARG A 187 4.04 1.60 7.59
C ARG A 187 2.84 0.77 8.00
N ILE A 188 2.78 0.39 9.26
CA ILE A 188 1.68 -0.32 9.87
C ILE A 188 0.91 0.66 10.76
N GLY A 189 -0.41 0.71 10.58
CA GLY A 189 -1.34 1.48 11.38
C GLY A 189 -1.41 1.05 12.84
N ALA A 190 -2.30 1.68 13.60
CA ALA A 190 -2.59 1.37 14.99
C ALA A 190 -3.60 0.21 15.13
N GLY A 191 -3.51 -0.54 16.22
CA GLY A 191 -4.44 -1.63 16.54
C GLY A 191 -4.38 -2.82 15.58
N CYS A 192 -3.37 -2.89 14.72
CA CYS A 192 -3.28 -3.93 13.71
C CYS A 192 -2.83 -5.26 14.31
N ARG A 193 -3.25 -6.37 13.71
CA ARG A 193 -2.72 -7.69 13.97
C ARG A 193 -2.09 -8.22 12.69
N VAL A 194 -0.76 -8.16 12.62
CA VAL A 194 -0.02 -8.52 11.41
C VAL A 194 0.72 -9.83 11.65
N LEU A 195 0.57 -10.76 10.71
CA LEU A 195 1.25 -12.06 10.69
C LEU A 195 2.15 -12.10 9.45
N GLY A 196 3.42 -12.45 9.63
CA GLY A 196 4.34 -12.70 8.52
C GLY A 196 5.72 -12.10 8.75
N ASN A 197 6.69 -12.62 8.00
CA ASN A 197 8.04 -12.09 8.02
C ASN A 197 8.20 -11.00 6.97
N PHE A 198 8.66 -9.81 7.35
CA PHE A 198 8.80 -8.67 6.45
C PHE A 198 10.27 -8.39 6.17
N THR A 199 10.64 -8.40 4.89
CA THR A 199 11.92 -7.90 4.39
C THR A 199 11.68 -6.57 3.70
N VAL A 200 12.19 -5.48 4.28
CA VAL A 200 11.93 -4.11 3.88
C VAL A 200 13.24 -3.43 3.51
N LYS A 201 13.32 -2.81 2.34
CA LYS A 201 14.53 -2.08 1.92
C LYS A 201 14.61 -0.65 2.49
N GLY A 202 13.48 -0.10 2.90
CA GLY A 202 13.40 1.23 3.49
C GLY A 202 13.21 1.18 4.99
N ASP A 203 12.56 2.24 5.49
CA ASP A 203 12.23 2.41 6.89
C ASP A 203 10.96 1.62 7.26
N VAL A 204 10.88 1.18 8.50
CA VAL A 204 9.72 0.48 9.06
C VAL A 204 9.11 1.31 10.17
N PHE A 205 7.80 1.52 10.10
CA PHE A 205 7.00 2.22 11.10
C PHE A 205 5.91 1.29 11.60
N VAL A 206 5.89 1.03 12.90
CA VAL A 206 4.85 0.22 13.56
C VAL A 206 3.98 1.14 14.41
N GLY A 207 2.68 1.17 14.13
CA GLY A 207 1.70 2.00 14.82
C GLY A 207 1.43 1.56 16.26
N LYS A 208 0.58 2.34 16.94
CA LYS A 208 0.29 2.15 18.37
C LYS A 208 -0.53 0.90 18.63
N GLU A 209 -0.29 0.23 19.75
CA GLU A 209 -1.06 -0.96 20.19
C GLU A 209 -1.13 -2.08 19.14
N THR A 210 -0.20 -2.10 18.19
CA THR A 210 -0.15 -3.06 17.09
C THR A 210 0.57 -4.32 17.53
N LYS A 211 0.04 -5.48 17.16
CA LYS A 211 0.64 -6.79 17.41
C LYS A 211 1.22 -7.35 16.11
N LEU A 212 2.54 -7.45 16.05
CA LEU A 212 3.24 -8.07 14.94
C LEU A 212 3.78 -9.43 15.36
N TYR A 213 3.45 -10.46 14.58
CA TYR A 213 3.92 -11.83 14.75
C TYR A 213 4.75 -12.23 13.55
N GLY A 214 6.07 -12.27 13.72
CA GLY A 214 7.01 -12.58 12.65
C GLY A 214 8.29 -11.77 12.76
N ALA A 215 9.28 -12.16 11.95
CA ALA A 215 10.55 -11.47 11.89
C ALA A 215 10.46 -10.21 11.02
N ILE A 216 11.13 -9.14 11.44
CA ILE A 216 11.27 -7.91 10.67
C ILE A 216 12.73 -7.75 10.29
N ARG A 217 13.02 -7.71 8.99
CA ARG A 217 14.32 -7.35 8.45
C ARG A 217 14.23 -6.04 7.69
N ALA A 218 14.96 -5.02 8.11
CA ALA A 218 14.98 -3.72 7.44
C ALA A 218 16.41 -3.23 7.21
N THR A 219 16.66 -2.63 6.05
CA THR A 219 17.94 -1.92 5.81
C THR A 219 17.89 -0.45 6.23
N GLY A 220 16.68 0.14 6.32
CA GLY A 220 16.48 1.48 6.88
C GLY A 220 16.39 1.48 8.41
N GLY A 221 15.75 2.50 8.96
CA GLY A 221 15.43 2.59 10.39
C GLY A 221 14.14 1.87 10.76
N LEU A 222 13.95 1.61 12.05
CA LEU A 222 12.74 1.04 12.61
C LEU A 222 12.19 1.96 13.70
N LYS A 223 10.92 2.33 13.60
CA LYS A 223 10.22 3.10 14.64
C LYS A 223 9.00 2.35 15.11
N ILE A 224 8.98 2.01 16.39
CA ILE A 224 7.88 1.33 17.07
C ILE A 224 7.16 2.34 17.95
N MET A 225 5.88 2.57 17.68
CA MET A 225 5.05 3.50 18.46
C MET A 225 4.51 2.85 19.73
N GLU A 226 3.96 3.69 20.61
CA GLU A 226 3.50 3.31 21.95
C GLU A 226 2.63 2.04 22.01
N GLY A 227 2.93 1.18 22.98
CA GLY A 227 2.12 0.00 23.31
C GLY A 227 2.14 -1.13 22.27
N ALA A 228 2.99 -1.04 21.24
CA ALA A 228 3.11 -2.10 20.24
C ALA A 228 3.83 -3.33 20.80
N GLU A 229 3.40 -4.51 20.35
CA GLU A 229 3.94 -5.81 20.72
C GLU A 229 4.52 -6.48 19.47
N VAL A 230 5.83 -6.74 19.46
CA VAL A 230 6.50 -7.41 18.35
C VAL A 230 7.02 -8.74 18.84
N GLN A 231 6.50 -9.83 18.29
CA GLN A 231 6.91 -11.20 18.59
C GLN A 231 7.69 -11.76 17.40
N GLY A 232 9.01 -11.78 17.52
CA GLY A 232 9.90 -12.25 16.47
C GLY A 232 11.26 -11.56 16.50
N GLU A 233 12.15 -12.05 15.65
CA GLU A 233 13.48 -11.48 15.49
C GLU A 233 13.40 -10.15 14.72
N ILE A 234 14.03 -9.11 15.25
CA ILE A 234 14.14 -7.81 14.62
C ILE A 234 15.59 -7.60 14.20
N GLN A 235 15.82 -7.48 12.90
CA GLN A 235 17.14 -7.21 12.33
C GLN A 235 17.09 -5.96 11.47
N VAL A 236 17.68 -4.88 11.97
CA VAL A 236 17.65 -3.57 11.34
C VAL A 236 19.09 -3.09 11.15
N GLU A 237 19.45 -2.62 9.96
CA GLU A 237 20.78 -2.04 9.72
C GLU A 237 20.84 -0.56 10.13
N GLY A 238 19.70 0.13 10.21
CA GLY A 238 19.62 1.53 10.63
C GLY A 238 19.31 1.75 12.12
N PRO A 239 18.92 2.99 12.48
CA PRO A 239 18.54 3.35 13.84
C PRO A 239 17.18 2.74 14.22
N VAL A 240 17.05 2.31 15.48
CA VAL A 240 15.83 1.75 16.05
C VAL A 240 15.30 2.66 17.16
N ASP A 241 14.07 3.15 17.06
CA ASP A 241 13.36 3.92 18.09
C ASP A 241 12.17 3.10 18.62
N ILE A 242 12.20 2.81 19.92
CA ILE A 242 11.15 2.06 20.62
C ILE A 242 10.40 2.99 21.58
N GLY A 243 9.10 3.12 21.32
CA GLY A 243 8.16 3.93 22.09
C GLY A 243 7.87 3.42 23.51
N PRO A 244 7.11 4.21 24.29
CA PRO A 244 6.68 3.81 25.62
C PRO A 244 5.76 2.58 25.58
N GLY A 245 5.75 1.78 26.64
CA GLY A 245 4.92 0.57 26.78
C GLY A 245 5.12 -0.52 25.72
N CYS A 246 6.15 -0.46 24.88
CA CYS A 246 6.37 -1.48 23.84
C CYS A 246 6.95 -2.75 24.44
N HIS A 247 6.58 -3.89 23.87
CA HIS A 247 7.10 -5.19 24.25
C HIS A 247 7.65 -5.92 23.02
N VAL A 248 8.96 -6.12 22.99
CA VAL A 248 9.63 -6.90 21.95
C VAL A 248 9.99 -8.26 22.54
N LEU A 249 9.38 -9.31 22.02
CA LEU A 249 9.61 -10.70 22.39
C LEU A 249 10.47 -11.33 21.29
N GLY A 250 11.79 -11.31 21.47
CA GLY A 250 12.75 -11.78 20.49
C GLY A 250 14.07 -11.01 20.52
N ASP A 251 15.02 -11.47 19.72
CA ASP A 251 16.31 -10.81 19.55
C ASP A 251 16.16 -9.53 18.72
N LEU A 252 16.81 -8.45 19.16
CA LEU A 252 16.81 -7.15 18.49
C LEU A 252 18.24 -6.76 18.13
N THR A 253 18.50 -6.64 16.83
CA THR A 253 19.75 -6.13 16.28
C THR A 253 19.47 -4.85 15.52
N GLY A 254 20.18 -3.78 15.87
CA GLY A 254 20.06 -2.45 15.26
C GLY A 254 21.39 -1.72 15.34
N ASP A 255 21.71 -0.80 14.43
CA ASP A 255 22.98 -0.05 14.52
C ASP A 255 23.05 0.78 15.80
N SER A 256 21.99 1.56 16.05
CA SER A 256 21.79 2.33 17.27
C SER A 256 20.37 2.11 17.78
N VAL A 257 20.22 1.87 19.08
CA VAL A 257 18.91 1.58 19.68
C VAL A 257 18.57 2.66 20.69
N VAL A 258 17.47 3.35 20.44
CA VAL A 258 16.87 4.33 21.34
C VAL A 258 15.59 3.70 21.88
N MET A 259 15.54 3.47 23.19
CA MET A 259 14.39 2.82 23.83
C MET A 259 13.85 3.68 24.96
N HIS A 260 12.52 3.75 25.07
CA HIS A 260 11.89 4.35 26.23
C HIS A 260 12.12 3.49 27.48
N GLN A 261 12.20 4.10 28.67
CA GLN A 261 12.43 3.37 29.93
C GLN A 261 11.36 2.32 30.25
N SER A 262 10.14 2.49 29.73
CA SER A 262 9.05 1.53 29.91
C SER A 262 9.02 0.43 28.87
N ALA A 263 9.89 0.47 27.86
CA ALA A 263 9.94 -0.56 26.82
C ALA A 263 10.68 -1.78 27.34
N ILE A 264 10.14 -2.96 27.05
CA ILE A 264 10.69 -4.25 27.47
C ILE A 264 11.14 -5.00 26.22
N VAL A 265 12.38 -5.48 26.23
CA VAL A 265 12.92 -6.36 25.20
C VAL A 265 13.31 -7.66 25.87
N ASP A 266 12.55 -8.71 25.62
CA ASP A 266 12.81 -10.07 26.08
C ASP A 266 13.60 -10.82 25.01
N GLY A 267 14.92 -10.66 25.04
CA GLY A 267 15.83 -11.30 24.10
C GLY A 267 17.23 -10.68 24.16
N THR A 268 18.05 -11.01 23.17
CA THR A 268 19.38 -10.42 23.00
C THR A 268 19.25 -9.09 22.29
N LEU A 269 19.72 -8.02 22.94
CA LEU A 269 19.78 -6.70 22.33
C LEU A 269 21.22 -6.42 21.89
N ASN A 270 21.44 -6.27 20.59
CA ASN A 270 22.72 -5.99 19.99
C ASN A 270 22.71 -4.65 19.26
N ALA A 271 23.51 -3.69 19.74
CA ALA A 271 23.64 -2.37 19.13
C ALA A 271 25.12 -1.93 19.10
N PRO A 272 25.84 -2.09 17.98
CA PRO A 272 27.27 -1.83 17.91
C PRO A 272 27.62 -0.35 18.14
N TYR A 273 26.73 0.59 17.81
CA TYR A 273 26.95 2.03 18.03
C TYR A 273 26.34 2.57 19.33
N GLY A 274 25.73 1.70 20.14
CA GLY A 274 25.27 2.01 21.49
C GLY A 274 23.75 2.05 21.67
N ILE A 275 23.36 2.00 22.95
CA ILE A 275 21.96 1.96 23.40
C ILE A 275 21.70 3.20 24.25
N ARG A 276 20.64 3.95 23.93
CA ARG A 276 20.22 5.13 24.69
C ARG A 276 18.82 4.93 25.26
N PHE A 277 18.69 5.18 26.56
CA PHE A 277 17.39 5.19 27.23
C PHE A 277 16.85 6.61 27.27
N VAL A 278 15.61 6.80 26.83
CA VAL A 278 14.93 8.09 26.74
C VAL A 278 13.76 8.10 27.72
N THR A 279 13.53 9.23 28.38
CA THR A 279 12.40 9.42 29.32
C THR A 279 11.36 10.36 28.71
N ASP A 280 10.13 10.37 29.22
CA ASP A 280 9.07 11.31 28.81
C ASP A 280 9.47 12.80 28.82
N LYS A 281 10.50 13.16 29.60
CA LYS A 281 11.08 14.51 29.62
C LYS A 281 11.95 14.82 28.41
N ASP A 282 12.64 13.83 27.85
CA ASP A 282 13.53 13.98 26.70
C ASP A 282 12.72 14.05 25.39
N LYS A 283 11.68 13.22 25.23
CA LYS A 283 10.76 13.30 24.06
C LYS A 283 10.03 14.64 23.97
N LYS A 284 9.57 15.18 25.12
CA LYS A 284 9.00 16.54 25.18
C LYS A 284 10.02 17.64 24.89
N MET A 285 11.32 17.37 25.05
CA MET A 285 12.37 18.33 24.75
C MET A 285 12.71 18.29 23.26
N ASP A 286 12.80 17.11 22.64
CA ASP A 286 13.00 16.96 21.18
C ASP A 286 11.80 17.52 20.39
N GLU A 287 10.56 17.23 20.80
CA GLU A 287 9.36 17.82 20.17
C GLU A 287 9.27 19.34 20.38
N LYS A 288 9.90 19.89 21.42
CA LYS A 288 10.00 21.33 21.60
C LYS A 288 11.10 21.89 20.72
N VAL A 289 12.25 21.24 20.62
CA VAL A 289 13.37 21.68 19.78
C VAL A 289 12.99 21.68 18.29
N GLU A 290 12.26 20.68 17.80
CA GLU A 290 11.72 20.68 16.43
C GLU A 290 10.73 21.82 16.20
N ARG A 291 9.83 22.10 17.16
CA ARG A 291 8.94 23.27 17.09
C ARG A 291 9.70 24.60 17.11
N PHE A 292 10.73 24.72 17.94
CA PHE A 292 11.56 25.92 18.00
C PHE A 292 12.38 26.14 16.72
N GLN A 293 12.80 25.09 16.01
CA GLN A 293 13.50 25.22 14.74
C GLN A 293 12.57 25.60 13.58
N ALA A 294 11.33 25.10 13.60
CA ALA A 294 10.29 25.51 12.65
C ALA A 294 9.89 26.98 12.83
N ASP A 295 9.68 27.41 14.09
CA ASP A 295 9.32 28.80 14.40
C ASP A 295 10.45 29.79 14.01
N GLN A 296 11.73 29.40 14.15
CA GLN A 296 12.85 30.27 13.73
C GLN A 296 12.98 30.43 12.20
N LEU A 297 12.51 29.46 11.42
CA LEU A 297 12.48 29.57 9.96
C LEU A 297 11.38 30.53 9.50
N ASP A 298 10.22 30.50 10.14
CA ASP A 298 9.12 31.44 9.86
C ASP A 298 9.48 32.88 10.25
N ASP A 299 10.16 33.08 11.39
CA ASP A 299 10.64 34.40 11.83
C ASP A 299 11.68 35.03 10.86
N ILE A 300 12.48 34.21 10.17
CA ILE A 300 13.45 34.69 9.16
C ILE A 300 12.75 35.06 7.85
N VAL A 301 11.69 34.33 7.47
CA VAL A 301 10.91 34.60 6.24
C VAL A 301 10.09 35.88 6.37
N ASP A 302 9.55 36.16 7.55
CA ASP A 302 8.82 37.42 7.82
C ASP A 302 9.74 38.64 7.92
N LEU A 303 11.04 38.47 8.21
CA LEU A 303 12.03 39.56 8.18
C LEU A 303 12.51 39.93 6.77
N LEU A 304 12.22 39.10 5.77
CA LEU A 304 12.64 39.26 4.36
C LEU A 304 11.52 39.72 3.42
N ARG A 305 10.33 40.04 3.96
CA ARG A 305 9.22 40.72 3.26
C ARG A 305 9.17 42.21 3.60
#